data_AF-A0A1W1VR61-F1
#
_entry.id   AF-A0A1W1VR61-F1
#
_cell.length_a   1.000
_cell.length_b   1.000
_cell.length_c   1.000
_cell.angle_alpha   90.00
_cell.angle_beta   90.00
_cell.angle_gamma   90.00
#
_symmetry.space_group_name_H-M   'P 1'
#
loop_
_entity.id
_entity.type
_entity.pdbx_description
1 polymer ?
#
loop_
_entity_poly.entity_id
_entity_poly.type
_entity_poly.pdbx_seq_one_letter_code
_entity_poly.pdbx_strand_id
1 'polypeptide(L)' 'MKRALRTSSARQGEEVLPDSGRGYAHVCPSCGQPLALFDLRDGDQAYWCLPCDQGHRAGDLPAGALRPLPQAG' A
#
# COMPACT_ATOMS: atom_id res chain seq x y z
N MET A 1 -27.95 -27.28 20.51
CA MET A 1 -28.55 -26.13 19.79
C MET A 1 -28.14 -24.82 20.48
N LYS A 2 -27.10 -24.13 20.00
CA LYS A 2 -26.93 -22.66 20.13
C LYS A 2 -25.69 -22.19 19.36
N ARG A 3 -25.93 -21.77 18.11
CA ARG A 3 -25.00 -21.03 17.25
C ARG A 3 -24.90 -19.60 17.79
N ALA A 4 -23.70 -19.15 18.14
CA ALA A 4 -23.40 -17.73 18.27
C ALA A 4 -22.90 -17.25 16.90
N LEU A 5 -23.74 -16.46 16.23
CA LEU A 5 -23.45 -15.85 14.94
C LEU A 5 -22.34 -14.79 15.15
N ARG A 6 -21.18 -15.02 14.53
CA ARG A 6 -20.11 -14.03 14.43
C ARG A 6 -20.55 -12.98 13.43
N THR A 7 -20.82 -11.76 13.90
CA THR A 7 -20.97 -10.59 13.04
C THR A 7 -19.58 -10.19 12.56
N SER A 8 -19.18 -10.73 11.40
CA SER A 8 -18.07 -10.18 10.63
C SER A 8 -18.60 -8.98 9.86
N SER A 9 -18.33 -7.79 10.38
CA SER A 9 -18.55 -6.54 9.65
C SER A 9 -17.68 -6.56 8.40
N ALA A 10 -18.30 -6.88 7.26
CA ALA A 10 -17.66 -6.86 5.96
C ALA A 10 -17.24 -5.42 5.62
N ARG A 11 -15.96 -5.09 5.83
CA ARG A 11 -15.33 -3.96 5.18
C ARG A 11 -15.09 -4.36 3.74
N GLN A 12 -15.98 -3.88 2.87
CA GLN A 12 -15.87 -4.01 1.43
C GLN A 12 -14.62 -3.27 0.96
N GLY A 13 -13.79 -3.92 0.14
CA GLY A 13 -12.78 -3.24 -0.66
C GLY A 13 -11.36 -3.20 -0.10
N GLU A 14 -10.94 -4.16 0.72
CA GLU A 14 -9.50 -4.36 0.92
C GLU A 14 -8.95 -5.01 -0.35
N GLU A 15 -8.54 -4.17 -1.31
CA GLU A 15 -7.59 -4.55 -2.34
C GLU A 15 -6.48 -5.30 -1.60
N VAL A 16 -6.35 -6.61 -1.86
CA VAL A 16 -5.38 -7.46 -1.19
C VAL A 16 -4.01 -6.98 -1.65
N LEU A 17 -3.48 -5.98 -0.95
CA LEU A 17 -2.11 -5.56 -1.05
C LEU A 17 -1.28 -6.82 -0.75
N PRO A 18 -0.33 -7.18 -1.63
CA PRO A 18 0.44 -8.38 -1.42
C PRO A 18 1.19 -8.29 -0.10
N ASP A 19 1.25 -9.41 0.64
CA ASP A 19 1.98 -9.57 1.92
C ASP A 19 3.48 -9.19 1.80
N SER A 20 3.97 -9.07 0.57
CA SER A 20 5.25 -8.46 0.23
C SER A 20 5.08 -7.59 -1.02
N GLY A 21 5.62 -6.37 -1.02
CA GLY A 21 5.71 -5.51 -2.22
C GLY A 21 6.58 -6.06 -3.35
N ARG A 22 6.94 -7.35 -3.32
CA ARG A 22 7.67 -8.03 -4.40
C ARG A 22 6.78 -8.10 -5.63
N GLY A 23 7.34 -7.74 -6.78
CA GLY A 23 6.62 -7.71 -8.05
C GLY A 23 5.83 -6.42 -8.30
N TYR A 24 5.88 -5.44 -7.40
CA TYR A 24 5.25 -4.13 -7.58
C TYR A 24 6.27 -3.00 -7.45
N ALA A 25 6.13 -1.99 -8.30
CA ALA A 25 6.80 -0.70 -8.17
C ALA A 25 5.93 0.24 -7.34
N HIS A 26 6.58 0.95 -6.41
CA HIS A 26 5.92 1.99 -5.62
C HIS A 26 5.98 3.29 -6.42
N VAL A 27 4.81 3.81 -6.79
CA VAL A 27 4.68 4.97 -7.66
C VAL A 27 3.73 6.00 -7.04
N CYS A 28 3.95 7.28 -7.32
CA CYS A 28 3.06 8.33 -6.87
C CYS A 28 1.72 8.21 -7.61
N PRO A 29 0.57 8.16 -6.91
CA PRO A 29 -0.73 8.09 -7.57
C PRO A 29 -1.05 9.37 -8.36
N SER A 30 -0.43 10.50 -8.00
CA SER A 30 -0.66 11.80 -8.65
C SER A 30 0.13 11.97 -9.95
N CYS A 31 1.39 11.54 -10.01
CA CYS A 31 2.28 11.80 -11.16
C CYS A 31 2.93 10.55 -11.78
N GLY A 32 2.73 9.37 -11.18
CA GLY A 32 3.29 8.10 -11.65
C GLY A 32 4.80 7.93 -11.47
N GLN A 33 5.49 8.89 -10.85
CA GLN A 33 6.93 8.80 -10.57
C GLN A 33 7.22 7.78 -9.47
N PRO A 34 8.39 7.11 -9.49
CA PRO A 34 8.77 6.19 -8.42
C PRO A 34 8.86 6.94 -7.09
N LEU A 35 8.31 6.33 -6.04
CA LEU A 35 8.41 6.85 -4.68
C LEU A 35 9.74 6.39 -4.06
N ALA A 36 10.40 7.31 -3.35
CA ALA A 36 11.58 6.99 -2.55
C ALA A 36 11.15 6.49 -1.17
N LEU A 37 11.85 5.49 -0.64
CA LEU A 37 11.59 4.91 0.67
C LEU A 37 12.39 5.66 1.74
N PHE A 38 11.73 6.06 2.82
CA PHE A 38 12.32 6.75 3.95
C PHE A 38 11.98 6.01 5.25
N ASP A 39 12.97 5.83 6.11
CA ASP A 39 12.76 5.35 7.47
C ASP A 39 12.28 6.50 8.37
N LEU A 40 11.19 6.25 9.08
CA LEU A 40 10.64 7.14 10.10
C LEU A 40 11.26 6.82 11.46
N ARG A 41 11.27 7.81 12.36
CA ARG A 41 11.93 7.68 13.69
C ARG A 41 11.28 6.64 14.60
N ASP A 42 10.02 6.32 14.35
CA ASP A 42 9.23 5.28 15.02
C ASP A 42 9.55 3.86 14.55
N GLY A 43 10.50 3.69 13.62
CA GLY A 43 10.82 2.40 13.01
C GLY A 43 9.83 1.97 11.92
N ASP A 44 8.91 2.86 11.56
CA ASP A 44 8.04 2.72 10.39
C ASP A 44 8.75 3.22 9.13
N GLN A 45 8.16 2.97 7.96
CA GLN A 45 8.66 3.43 6.67
C GLN A 45 7.60 4.26 5.95
N ALA A 46 8.06 5.20 5.12
CA ALA A 46 7.20 6.01 4.27
C ALA A 46 7.74 6.07 2.84
N TYR A 47 6.82 6.01 1.88
CA TYR A 47 7.09 6.27 0.47
C TYR A 47 6.83 7.74 0.18
N TRP A 48 7.83 8.45 -0.34
CA TRP A 48 7.77 9.89 -0.60
C TRP A 48 7.99 10.22 -2.08
N CYS A 49 7.14 11.08 -2.61
CA CYS A 49 7.25 11.65 -3.95
C CYS A 49 7.94 13.01 -3.88
N LEU A 50 9.19 13.13 -4.35
CA LEU A 50 9.89 14.42 -4.38
C LEU A 50 9.20 15.46 -5.29
N PRO A 51 8.72 15.12 -6.50
CA PRO A 51 8.07 16.10 -7.38
C PRO A 51 6.73 16.65 -6.87
N CYS A 52 5.95 15.83 -6.16
CA CYS A 52 4.63 16.20 -5.65
C CYS A 52 4.67 16.66 -4.18
N ASP A 53 5.81 16.47 -3.51
CA ASP A 53 6.01 16.73 -2.08
C ASP A 53 4.94 16.04 -1.19
N GLN A 54 4.71 14.75 -1.46
CA GLN A 54 3.69 13.94 -0.80
C GLN A 54 4.28 12.63 -0.28
N GLY A 55 3.86 12.23 0.93
CA GLY A 55 4.28 10.99 1.58
C GLY A 55 3.11 10.10 1.97
N HIS A 56 3.30 8.80 1.85
CA HIS A 56 2.36 7.76 2.30
C HIS A 56 3.11 6.75 3.17
N ARG A 57 2.48 6.26 4.25
CA ARG A 57 3.11 5.22 5.09
C ARG A 57 3.19 3.91 4.30
N ALA A 58 4.26 3.14 4.51
CA ALA A 58 4.44 1.85 3.84
C ALA A 58 3.35 0.84 4.21
N GLY A 59 2.77 0.96 5.41
CA GLY A 59 1.62 0.17 5.85
C GLY A 59 0.26 0.71 5.40
N ASP A 60 0.18 1.89 4.78
CA ASP A 60 -1.06 2.57 4.38
C ASP A 60 -0.85 3.30 3.05
N LEU A 61 -0.66 2.51 1.98
CA LEU A 61 -0.51 3.04 0.63
C LEU A 61 -1.89 3.32 0.01
N PRO A 62 -2.07 4.46 -0.68
CA PRO A 62 -3.31 4.74 -1.39
C PRO A 62 -3.46 3.83 -2.62
N ALA A 63 -4.70 3.63 -3.05
CA ALA A 63 -5.01 2.91 -4.29
C ALA A 63 -4.27 3.55 -5.48
N GLY A 64 -3.62 2.72 -6.29
CA GLY A 64 -2.79 3.17 -7.41
C GLY A 64 -1.34 3.54 -7.06
N ALA A 65 -0.93 3.47 -5.79
CA ALA A 65 0.49 3.65 -5.43
C ALA A 65 1.35 2.39 -5.66
N LEU A 66 0.73 1.25 -5.96
CA LEU A 66 1.40 0.03 -6.40
C LEU A 66 1.12 -0.21 -7.87
N ARG A 67 2.18 -0.39 -8.66
CA ARG A 67 2.10 -0.75 -10.08
C ARG A 67 2.77 -2.09 -10.32
N PRO A 68 2.12 -3.07 -10.95
CA PRO A 68 2.75 -4.37 -11.23
C PRO A 68 3.97 -4.19 -12.14
N LEU A 69 5.07 -4.87 -11.80
CA LEU A 69 6.26 -4.94 -12.64
C LEU A 69 6.01 -5.93 -13.79
N PRO A 70 6.59 -5.70 -14.98
CA PRO A 70 6.42 -6.60 -16.14
C PRO A 70 6.96 -8.01 -15.92
N GLN A 71 7.74 -8.24 -14.85
CA GLN A 71 8.30 -9.53 -14.46
C GLN A 71 7.47 -10.26 -13.39
N ALA A 72 6.39 -9.65 -12.91
CA ALA A 72 5.42 -10.31 -12.05
C ALA A 72 4.42 -11.09 -12.93
N GLY A 73 4.89 -12.20 -13.48
CA GLY A 73 4.13 -13.13 -14.31
C GLY A 73 4.61 -14.56 -14.09
#